data_AF-S2VKU4-F1
#
_entry.id   AF-S2VKU4-F1
#
_cell.length_a   1.000
_cell.length_b   1.000
_cell.length_c   1.000
_cell.angle_alpha   90.00
_cell.angle_beta   90.00
_cell.angle_gamma   90.00
#
_symmetry.space_group_name_H-M   'P 1'
#
loop_
_entity.id
_entity.type
_entity.pdbx_description
1 polymer ?
#
loop_
_entity_poly.entity_id
_entity_poly.type
_entity_poly.pdbx_seq_one_letter_code
_entity_poly.pdbx_strand_id
1 'polypeptide(L)'
;MRLTDLPYTPPTENPPPGRTLVPASAMDGTEHLEHSARRGWRRWLPTHKRFVTWLIVVLAAGLVGSAFGPGWNPQPMTAAIAPQTSDTTIFTGVPTARLGTYEVASSTVTITLRDGTPIPAVVKRPVGAGPVVPGMLFIHGTGTSSARDFGRETEAIASTGIVTVVPEKRVANYTTTHRDYLQLAADFEDVYREMLSWDDVDARHSGLYAVSEGCFVAPIVATSARAVNYVALISAPVLPIRQQGAYAADAYLREIHAPERLRAAIPKLIGQDFGPDTFRYIDFDAAPYEKRMTMPVLMLYGTADNSMPTIQGPQMMSEYLEEAGNSALTVRYYKDADHGLQINRRQLSRAAMQDTADWVNGLPFTATAQPRVAGDQPRQAFVAPTLTAGGWFTAQTALYIALGGVALLGLSIVLVAVCWIPVRGHRLSNFSGSGAALNLASLSVVGAWAVFLVYLVAVAHIALTYSHNLLIVQGGFALVHLAALGAAWMHVRAAFRSWKARSGMGRIARVTTLLTLCAQAVLLLSLGYWNAFPAVL
;
A
#
# COMPACT_ATOMS: atom_id res chain seq x y z
N MET A 1 15.51 65.73 -19.54
CA MET A 1 15.48 67.20 -19.36
C MET A 1 14.85 67.44 -17.97
N ARG A 2 15.67 67.50 -16.91
CA ARG A 2 16.12 68.69 -16.14
C ARG A 2 14.95 69.46 -15.49
N LEU A 3 14.80 69.37 -14.15
CA LEU A 3 15.28 70.29 -13.07
C LEU A 3 14.16 71.27 -12.67
N THR A 4 13.50 71.07 -11.51
CA THR A 4 13.64 71.80 -10.21
C THR A 4 13.12 73.24 -10.23
N ASP A 5 12.21 73.58 -9.30
CA ASP A 5 12.42 74.59 -8.24
C ASP A 5 11.13 74.83 -7.40
N LEU A 6 11.28 74.81 -6.07
CA LEU A 6 10.42 75.38 -5.01
C LEU A 6 10.69 76.91 -4.90
N PRO A 7 10.01 77.79 -4.10
CA PRO A 7 9.49 77.57 -2.72
C PRO A 7 8.34 78.49 -2.16
N TYR A 8 8.03 78.29 -0.85
CA TYR A 8 7.75 79.31 0.20
C TYR A 8 6.33 79.40 0.84
N THR A 9 6.32 79.46 2.18
CA THR A 9 5.23 79.46 3.19
C THR A 9 4.98 80.85 3.80
N PRO A 10 3.78 81.14 4.39
CA PRO A 10 3.72 81.51 5.83
C PRO A 10 2.35 81.12 6.50
N PRO A 11 2.04 81.55 7.75
CA PRO A 11 2.53 81.02 9.01
C PRO A 11 1.42 80.44 9.94
N THR A 12 1.88 79.85 11.03
CA THR A 12 1.17 79.19 12.14
C THR A 12 0.42 80.14 13.08
N GLU A 13 -0.80 79.78 13.49
CA GLU A 13 -1.45 80.25 14.73
C GLU A 13 -1.80 79.06 15.63
N ASN A 14 -1.33 79.11 16.88
CA ASN A 14 -1.64 78.16 17.95
C ASN A 14 -2.96 78.55 18.65
N PRO A 15 -3.88 77.62 18.93
CA PRO A 15 -4.91 77.81 19.96
C PRO A 15 -4.39 77.41 21.37
N PRO A 16 -5.04 77.90 22.44
CA PRO A 16 -4.48 77.96 23.80
C PRO A 16 -4.45 76.60 24.53
N PRO A 17 -3.71 76.49 25.65
CA PRO A 17 -3.59 75.25 26.40
C PRO A 17 -4.90 74.96 27.16
N GLY A 18 -5.78 74.18 26.52
CA GLY A 18 -6.89 73.53 27.20
C GLY A 18 -6.36 72.34 28.00
N ARG A 19 -6.43 72.43 29.34
CA ARG A 19 -6.24 71.30 30.26
C ARG A 19 -7.18 70.15 29.85
N THR A 20 -6.68 69.17 29.10
CA THR A 20 -7.28 67.85 29.05
C THR A 20 -6.83 67.08 30.29
N LEU A 21 -7.72 67.07 31.28
CA LEU A 21 -7.73 66.07 32.33
C LEU A 21 -7.75 64.69 31.65
N VAL A 22 -6.60 64.02 31.60
CA VAL A 22 -6.55 62.58 31.39
C VAL A 22 -7.29 61.97 32.57
N PRO A 23 -8.43 61.29 32.39
CA PRO A 23 -9.02 60.54 33.47
C PRO A 23 -8.05 59.39 33.76
N ALA A 24 -7.68 59.22 35.03
CA ALA A 24 -6.86 58.11 35.52
C ALA A 24 -7.56 56.73 35.39
N SER A 25 -8.47 56.54 34.43
CA SER A 25 -9.27 55.33 34.24
C SER A 25 -8.86 54.50 33.02
N ALA A 26 -7.84 54.90 32.26
CA ALA A 26 -7.43 54.18 31.04
C ALA A 26 -6.38 53.08 31.25
N MET A 27 -5.69 53.05 32.41
CA MET A 27 -4.82 51.92 32.79
C MET A 27 -5.55 50.84 33.62
N ASP A 28 -6.73 51.14 34.15
CA ASP A 28 -7.50 50.22 34.98
C ASP A 28 -8.37 49.26 34.14
N GLY A 29 -8.71 49.63 32.90
CA GLY A 29 -9.61 48.87 32.02
C GLY A 29 -8.97 47.61 31.41
N THR A 30 -7.68 47.63 31.09
CA THR A 30 -6.94 46.47 30.58
C THR A 30 -6.67 45.44 31.68
N GLU A 31 -6.30 45.90 32.87
CA GLU A 31 -6.19 45.02 34.05
C GLU A 31 -7.55 44.44 34.47
N HIS A 32 -8.64 45.22 34.41
CA HIS A 32 -9.98 44.72 34.72
C HIS A 32 -10.50 43.68 33.72
N LEU A 33 -10.20 43.83 32.42
CA LEU A 33 -10.56 42.85 31.38
C LEU A 33 -9.73 41.56 31.51
N GLU A 34 -8.42 41.65 31.76
CA GLU A 34 -7.60 40.48 32.05
C GLU A 34 -8.00 39.81 33.37
N HIS A 35 -8.28 40.57 34.43
CA HIS A 35 -8.77 40.02 35.69
C HIS A 35 -10.17 39.43 35.56
N SER A 36 -11.04 39.99 34.73
CA SER A 36 -12.39 39.49 34.43
C SER A 36 -12.31 38.16 33.69
N ALA A 37 -11.49 38.08 32.64
CA ALA A 37 -11.23 36.85 31.90
C ALA A 37 -10.61 35.79 32.83
N ARG A 38 -9.56 36.13 33.58
CA ARG A 38 -8.91 35.24 34.57
C ARG A 38 -9.89 34.77 35.65
N ARG A 39 -10.83 35.63 36.10
CA ARG A 39 -11.91 35.26 37.06
C ARG A 39 -12.97 34.37 36.42
N GLY A 40 -13.33 34.59 35.16
CA GLY A 40 -14.22 33.73 34.38
C GLY A 40 -13.65 32.32 34.19
N TRP A 41 -12.39 32.21 33.77
CA TRP A 41 -11.67 30.94 33.68
C TRP A 41 -11.56 30.23 35.04
N ARG A 42 -11.23 30.98 36.12
CA ARG A 42 -11.18 30.43 37.50
C ARG A 42 -12.52 29.90 38.01
N ARG A 43 -13.66 30.44 37.55
CA ARG A 43 -15.00 29.93 37.89
C ARG A 43 -15.50 28.83 36.94
N TRP A 44 -15.07 28.83 35.68
CA TRP A 44 -15.49 27.87 34.65
C TRP A 44 -14.74 26.53 34.69
N LEU A 45 -13.42 26.54 34.92
CA LEU A 45 -12.57 25.34 34.99
C LEU A 45 -13.05 24.33 36.06
N PRO A 46 -13.43 24.75 37.28
CA PRO A 46 -13.87 23.83 38.33
C PRO A 46 -15.16 23.07 38.00
N THR A 47 -16.07 23.69 37.24
CA THR A 47 -17.37 23.12 36.80
C THR A 47 -17.21 22.18 35.60
N HIS A 48 -16.19 22.41 34.76
CA HIS A 48 -15.97 21.66 33.51
C HIS A 48 -14.74 20.74 33.53
N LYS A 49 -14.17 20.42 34.71
CA LYS A 49 -12.96 19.60 34.85
C LYS A 49 -12.95 18.33 33.99
N ARG A 50 -14.09 17.63 33.90
CA ARG A 50 -14.21 16.40 33.08
C ARG A 50 -14.08 16.68 31.59
N PHE A 51 -14.70 17.75 31.10
CA PHE A 51 -14.63 18.14 29.71
C PHE A 51 -13.20 18.58 29.34
N VAL A 52 -12.55 19.36 30.20
CA VAL A 52 -11.16 19.77 30.01
C VAL A 52 -10.23 18.55 30.01
N THR A 53 -10.37 17.60 30.96
CA THR A 53 -9.58 16.37 30.96
C THR A 53 -9.84 15.51 29.72
N TRP A 54 -11.09 15.42 29.27
CA TRP A 54 -11.42 14.72 28.02
C TRP A 54 -10.74 15.35 26.82
N LEU A 55 -10.77 16.68 26.69
CA LEU A 55 -10.07 17.39 25.62
C LEU A 55 -8.56 17.11 25.66
N ILE A 56 -7.93 17.13 26.84
CA ILE A 56 -6.51 16.80 27.00
C ILE A 56 -6.22 15.36 26.54
N VAL A 57 -7.05 14.39 26.92
CA VAL A 57 -6.90 12.98 26.50
C VAL A 57 -7.01 12.85 24.97
N VAL A 58 -8.00 13.51 24.37
CA VAL A 58 -8.20 13.54 22.91
C VAL A 58 -6.99 14.16 22.20
N LEU A 59 -6.51 15.31 22.68
CA LEU A 59 -5.35 15.98 22.11
C LEU A 59 -4.08 15.14 22.28
N ALA A 60 -3.87 14.51 23.43
CA ALA A 60 -2.74 13.61 23.64
C ALA A 60 -2.78 12.42 22.67
N ALA A 61 -3.94 11.79 22.48
CA ALA A 61 -4.09 10.68 21.54
C ALA A 61 -3.90 11.13 20.07
N GLY A 62 -4.43 12.30 19.69
CA GLY A 62 -4.22 12.88 18.37
C GLY A 62 -2.75 13.27 18.10
N LEU A 63 -2.06 13.78 19.12
CA LEU A 63 -0.63 14.07 19.06
C LEU A 63 0.17 12.79 18.87
N VAL A 64 -0.19 11.68 19.53
CA VAL A 64 0.48 10.39 19.33
C VAL A 64 0.42 9.95 17.87
N GLY A 65 -0.74 10.08 17.21
CA GLY A 65 -0.88 9.74 15.79
C GLY A 65 -0.03 10.60 14.85
N SER A 66 0.15 11.88 15.20
CA SER A 66 0.84 12.87 14.38
C SER A 66 2.36 12.90 14.63
N ALA A 67 2.79 12.62 15.87
CA ALA A 67 4.19 12.70 16.29
C ALA A 67 4.94 11.36 16.18
N PHE A 68 4.23 10.23 16.22
CA PHE A 68 4.85 8.90 16.12
C PHE A 68 4.48 8.20 14.82
N GLY A 69 5.51 7.75 14.11
CA GLY A 69 5.42 7.07 12.82
C GLY A 69 5.88 7.94 11.64
N PRO A 70 6.23 7.33 10.51
CA PRO A 70 6.65 8.05 9.31
C PRO A 70 5.51 8.87 8.72
N GLY A 71 5.80 10.09 8.27
CA GLY A 71 4.88 10.89 7.47
C GLY A 71 4.62 10.26 6.09
N TRP A 72 3.48 10.59 5.48
CA TRP A 72 3.14 10.13 4.12
C TRP A 72 2.85 11.33 3.22
N ASN A 73 3.79 11.65 2.33
CA ASN A 73 3.62 12.70 1.33
C ASN A 73 4.38 12.33 0.04
N PRO A 74 3.86 11.36 -0.74
CA PRO A 74 4.49 10.96 -1.98
C PRO A 74 4.51 12.13 -2.97
N GLN A 75 5.64 12.30 -3.64
CA GLN A 75 5.84 13.41 -4.57
C GLN A 75 5.00 13.21 -5.84
N PRO A 76 4.40 14.28 -6.39
CA PRO A 76 3.70 14.19 -7.67
C PRO A 76 4.59 13.66 -8.78
N MET A 77 4.02 12.87 -9.68
CA MET A 77 4.72 12.37 -10.85
C MET A 77 4.76 13.49 -11.89
N THR A 78 5.96 14.04 -12.14
CA THR A 78 6.15 15.14 -13.10
C THR A 78 6.49 14.65 -14.50
N ALA A 79 7.08 13.46 -14.61
CA ALA A 79 7.41 12.87 -15.89
C ALA A 79 6.16 12.24 -16.52
N ALA A 80 6.05 12.32 -17.83
CA ALA A 80 4.95 11.75 -18.59
C ALA A 80 5.51 10.84 -19.70
N ILE A 81 4.85 9.71 -19.90
CA ILE A 81 4.98 8.92 -21.12
C ILE A 81 3.77 9.24 -21.97
N ALA A 82 4.00 9.80 -23.16
CA ALA A 82 2.97 10.01 -24.16
C ALA A 82 3.11 8.94 -25.24
N PRO A 83 2.15 8.00 -25.38
CA PRO A 83 2.12 7.07 -26.49
C PRO A 83 2.16 7.82 -27.83
N GLN A 84 2.94 7.31 -28.79
CA GLN A 84 3.09 7.94 -30.12
C GLN A 84 1.80 7.80 -30.97
N THR A 85 0.98 6.80 -30.65
CA THR A 85 -0.33 6.52 -31.24
C THR A 85 -1.17 5.74 -30.23
N SER A 86 -2.50 5.85 -30.34
CA SER A 86 -3.44 5.04 -29.55
C SER A 86 -3.57 3.60 -30.04
N ASP A 87 -3.10 3.31 -31.26
CA ASP A 87 -3.13 1.97 -31.84
C ASP A 87 -1.97 1.12 -31.30
N THR A 88 -2.28 0.03 -30.59
CA THR A 88 -1.26 -0.84 -29.99
C THR A 88 -0.59 -1.76 -30.99
N THR A 89 -1.12 -1.86 -32.22
CA THR A 89 -0.69 -2.83 -33.24
C THR A 89 0.84 -2.85 -33.41
N ILE A 90 1.39 -4.06 -33.42
CA ILE A 90 2.79 -4.30 -33.77
C ILE A 90 2.90 -4.51 -35.28
N PHE A 91 3.56 -3.58 -35.96
CA PHE A 91 3.80 -3.69 -37.39
C PHE A 91 4.98 -4.62 -37.67
N THR A 92 4.74 -5.63 -38.50
CA THR A 92 5.75 -6.58 -38.97
C THR A 92 6.00 -6.37 -40.46
N GLY A 93 7.23 -6.63 -40.93
CA GLY A 93 7.57 -6.55 -42.35
C GLY A 93 6.97 -7.70 -43.19
N VAL A 94 6.54 -8.77 -42.52
CA VAL A 94 5.93 -9.96 -43.11
C VAL A 94 4.68 -10.31 -42.31
N PRO A 95 3.57 -10.75 -42.94
CA PRO A 95 2.37 -11.15 -42.22
C PRO A 95 2.65 -12.24 -41.19
N THR A 96 2.19 -12.01 -39.96
CA THR A 96 2.18 -12.99 -38.86
C THR A 96 0.79 -13.62 -38.73
N ALA A 97 0.74 -14.83 -38.17
CA ALA A 97 -0.52 -15.54 -37.98
C ALA A 97 -1.42 -14.80 -36.96
N ARG A 98 -2.72 -14.73 -37.26
CA ARG A 98 -3.71 -14.12 -36.36
C ARG A 98 -4.12 -15.08 -35.26
N LEU A 99 -4.59 -14.56 -34.12
CA LEU A 99 -5.17 -15.37 -33.05
C LEU A 99 -6.29 -16.29 -33.60
N GLY A 100 -6.12 -17.60 -33.41
CA GLY A 100 -7.03 -18.65 -33.88
C GLY A 100 -6.66 -19.25 -35.24
N THR A 101 -5.50 -18.93 -35.81
CA THR A 101 -5.06 -19.50 -37.11
C THR A 101 -4.80 -21.00 -37.00
N TYR A 102 -4.10 -21.43 -35.95
CA TYR A 102 -3.78 -22.83 -35.70
C TYR A 102 -4.65 -23.41 -34.60
N GLU A 103 -5.06 -24.67 -34.76
CA GLU A 103 -5.57 -25.48 -33.65
C GLU A 103 -4.46 -25.68 -32.62
N VAL A 104 -4.81 -25.73 -31.33
CA VAL A 104 -3.84 -25.84 -30.25
C VAL A 104 -3.98 -27.20 -29.55
N ALA A 105 -2.92 -28.01 -29.64
CA ALA A 105 -2.80 -29.24 -28.88
C ALA A 105 -2.24 -28.93 -27.48
N SER A 106 -2.96 -29.33 -26.43
CA SER A 106 -2.54 -29.15 -25.03
C SER A 106 -2.13 -30.49 -24.42
N SER A 107 -0.97 -30.51 -23.79
CA SER A 107 -0.43 -31.69 -23.08
C SER A 107 0.15 -31.31 -21.73
N THR A 108 0.21 -32.26 -20.80
CA THR A 108 0.97 -32.10 -19.55
C THR A 108 2.20 -32.99 -19.62
N VAL A 109 3.36 -32.38 -19.38
CA VAL A 109 4.65 -33.07 -19.30
C VAL A 109 5.20 -32.93 -17.89
N THR A 110 6.14 -33.80 -17.51
CA THR A 110 6.86 -33.69 -16.24
C THR A 110 8.29 -33.27 -16.55
N ILE A 111 8.73 -32.17 -15.95
CA ILE A 111 10.09 -31.64 -16.08
C ILE A 111 10.82 -31.88 -14.77
N THR A 112 12.03 -32.43 -14.86
CA THR A 112 12.88 -32.68 -13.69
C THR A 112 13.82 -31.50 -13.51
N LEU A 113 13.72 -30.82 -12.37
CA LEU A 113 14.60 -29.73 -11.99
C LEU A 113 16.00 -30.23 -11.64
N ARG A 114 17.00 -29.33 -11.56
CA ARG A 114 18.40 -29.68 -11.29
C ARG A 114 18.65 -30.38 -9.95
N ASP A 115 17.73 -30.27 -9.00
CA ASP A 115 17.78 -30.97 -7.71
C ASP A 115 17.02 -32.32 -7.71
N GLY A 116 16.53 -32.75 -8.87
CA GLY A 116 15.80 -34.01 -9.06
C GLY A 116 14.30 -33.91 -8.80
N THR A 117 13.77 -32.74 -8.42
CA THR A 117 12.33 -32.58 -8.21
C THR A 117 11.57 -32.62 -9.53
N PRO A 118 10.58 -33.52 -9.70
CA PRO A 118 9.68 -33.47 -10.85
C PRO A 118 8.60 -32.41 -10.63
N ILE A 119 8.38 -31.56 -11.63
CA ILE A 119 7.27 -30.61 -11.66
C ILE A 119 6.44 -30.81 -12.94
N PRO A 120 5.10 -30.77 -12.87
CA PRO A 120 4.29 -30.81 -14.07
C PRO A 120 4.36 -29.46 -14.81
N ALA A 121 4.28 -29.49 -16.13
CA ALA A 121 4.15 -28.33 -16.98
C ALA A 121 3.07 -28.57 -18.03
N VAL A 122 2.23 -27.56 -18.27
CA VAL A 122 1.29 -27.57 -19.39
C VAL A 122 1.98 -26.97 -20.60
N VAL A 123 2.01 -27.72 -21.69
CA VAL A 123 2.58 -27.31 -22.97
C VAL A 123 1.46 -27.23 -23.99
N LYS A 124 1.38 -26.11 -24.68
CA LYS A 124 0.46 -25.90 -25.80
C LYS A 124 1.23 -25.71 -27.08
N ARG A 125 0.85 -26.49 -28.10
CA ARG A 125 1.53 -26.55 -29.40
C ARG A 125 0.57 -26.19 -30.53
N PRO A 126 0.98 -25.31 -31.46
CA PRO A 126 0.20 -25.02 -32.67
C PRO A 126 0.28 -26.19 -33.66
N VAL A 127 -0.86 -26.78 -33.99
CA VAL A 127 -0.93 -27.87 -34.95
C VAL A 127 -0.78 -27.31 -36.37
N GLY A 128 0.23 -27.78 -37.10
CA GLY A 128 0.44 -27.43 -38.51
C GLY A 128 1.11 -26.07 -38.78
N ALA A 129 1.67 -25.41 -37.77
CA ALA A 129 2.42 -24.15 -37.94
C ALA A 129 3.82 -24.30 -38.56
N GLY A 130 4.31 -25.53 -38.65
CA GLY A 130 5.64 -25.86 -39.13
C GLY A 130 6.29 -26.92 -38.24
N PRO A 131 7.45 -27.47 -38.66
CA PRO A 131 8.15 -28.47 -37.88
C PRO A 131 8.86 -27.88 -36.65
N VAL A 132 9.19 -26.58 -36.68
CA VAL A 132 9.90 -25.87 -35.61
C VAL A 132 9.33 -24.45 -35.50
N VAL A 133 8.97 -24.02 -34.29
CA VAL A 133 8.35 -22.70 -34.05
C VAL A 133 8.93 -22.02 -32.80
N PRO A 134 8.79 -20.70 -32.62
CA PRO A 134 9.20 -19.99 -31.40
C PRO A 134 8.61 -20.60 -30.13
N GLY A 135 9.38 -20.63 -29.04
CA GLY A 135 8.95 -21.04 -27.71
C GLY A 135 8.76 -19.86 -26.75
N MET A 136 7.82 -19.98 -25.82
CA MET A 136 7.53 -18.97 -24.79
C MET A 136 7.28 -19.63 -23.44
N LEU A 137 8.18 -19.40 -22.49
CA LEU A 137 8.02 -19.84 -21.10
C LEU A 137 7.28 -18.78 -20.28
N PHE A 138 6.18 -19.17 -19.65
CA PHE A 138 5.40 -18.32 -18.75
C PHE A 138 5.95 -18.40 -17.32
N ILE A 139 6.21 -17.23 -16.72
CA ILE A 139 6.69 -17.07 -15.35
C ILE A 139 5.57 -16.48 -14.50
N HIS A 140 5.21 -17.23 -13.45
CA HIS A 140 4.13 -16.92 -12.53
C HIS A 140 4.35 -15.63 -11.72
N GLY A 141 3.26 -14.92 -11.47
CA GLY A 141 3.20 -13.83 -10.49
C GLY A 141 2.79 -14.30 -9.09
N THR A 142 2.50 -13.33 -8.20
CA THR A 142 1.92 -13.61 -6.88
C THR A 142 0.49 -14.16 -7.04
N GLY A 143 0.16 -15.21 -6.29
CA GLY A 143 -1.18 -15.82 -6.29
C GLY A 143 -1.43 -16.86 -7.37
N THR A 144 -0.54 -16.99 -8.36
CA THR A 144 -0.55 -18.09 -9.35
C THR A 144 0.57 -19.08 -9.07
N SER A 145 0.30 -20.36 -9.23
CA SER A 145 1.30 -21.43 -9.10
C SER A 145 0.99 -22.67 -9.92
N SER A 146 -0.26 -22.86 -10.35
CA SER A 146 -0.64 -24.03 -11.12
C SER A 146 -0.19 -23.87 -12.57
N ALA A 147 0.27 -24.96 -13.18
CA ALA A 147 0.52 -25.05 -14.61
C ALA A 147 -0.70 -24.66 -15.50
N ARG A 148 -1.91 -24.51 -14.92
CA ARG A 148 -3.14 -24.12 -15.62
C ARG A 148 -3.51 -22.63 -15.54
N ASP A 149 -2.82 -21.83 -14.71
CA ASP A 149 -3.26 -20.46 -14.36
C ASP A 149 -3.23 -19.46 -15.53
N PHE A 150 -2.56 -19.77 -16.66
CA PHE A 150 -2.49 -18.94 -17.88
C PHE A 150 -3.21 -19.57 -19.09
N GLY A 151 -4.22 -20.40 -18.84
CA GLY A 151 -4.85 -21.20 -19.89
C GLY A 151 -5.38 -20.40 -21.08
N ARG A 152 -5.89 -19.18 -20.87
CA ARG A 152 -6.48 -18.36 -21.95
C ARG A 152 -5.42 -17.63 -22.76
N GLU A 153 -4.40 -17.13 -22.08
CA GLU A 153 -3.25 -16.39 -22.63
C GLU A 153 -2.43 -17.32 -23.50
N THR A 154 -2.07 -18.49 -22.96
CA THR A 154 -1.31 -19.53 -23.65
C THR A 154 -2.07 -20.10 -24.84
N GLU A 155 -3.39 -20.30 -24.73
CA GLU A 155 -4.21 -20.74 -25.88
C GLU A 155 -4.16 -19.71 -27.01
N ALA A 156 -4.41 -18.44 -26.66
CA ALA A 156 -4.47 -17.36 -27.62
C ALA A 156 -3.12 -17.21 -28.35
N ILE A 157 -2.03 -17.13 -27.59
CA ILE A 157 -0.67 -16.98 -28.16
C ILE A 157 -0.25 -18.26 -28.91
N ALA A 158 -0.56 -19.45 -28.40
CA ALA A 158 -0.19 -20.67 -29.09
C ALA A 158 -0.86 -20.77 -30.47
N SER A 159 -2.11 -20.32 -30.59
CA SER A 159 -2.86 -20.33 -31.86
C SER A 159 -2.26 -19.46 -32.98
N THR A 160 -1.19 -18.69 -32.70
CA THR A 160 -0.44 -17.89 -33.69
C THR A 160 0.88 -18.53 -34.13
N GLY A 161 1.11 -19.80 -33.79
CA GLY A 161 2.34 -20.49 -34.18
C GLY A 161 3.49 -20.34 -33.18
N ILE A 162 3.19 -20.30 -31.87
CA ILE A 162 4.19 -20.24 -30.79
C ILE A 162 3.95 -21.41 -29.83
N VAL A 163 4.98 -22.15 -29.44
CA VAL A 163 4.86 -23.13 -28.35
C VAL A 163 4.87 -22.39 -27.03
N THR A 164 3.85 -22.59 -26.18
CA THR A 164 3.79 -21.96 -24.85
C THR A 164 3.92 -23.01 -23.75
N VAL A 165 4.69 -22.71 -22.71
CA VAL A 165 4.94 -23.60 -21.58
C VAL A 165 4.61 -22.89 -20.27
N VAL A 166 3.82 -23.54 -19.41
CA VAL A 166 3.55 -23.09 -18.04
C VAL A 166 3.93 -24.21 -17.07
N PRO A 167 5.06 -24.11 -16.37
CA PRO A 167 5.41 -25.06 -15.31
C PRO A 167 4.64 -24.76 -14.04
N GLU A 168 4.39 -25.77 -13.22
CA GLU A 168 3.95 -25.56 -11.84
C GLU A 168 5.06 -24.89 -11.04
N LYS A 169 4.72 -23.78 -10.38
CA LYS A 169 5.64 -23.04 -9.52
C LYS A 169 5.91 -23.83 -8.25
N ARG A 170 7.18 -24.14 -7.96
CA ARG A 170 7.58 -24.66 -6.64
C ARG A 170 7.22 -23.66 -5.54
N VAL A 171 6.42 -24.09 -4.57
CA VAL A 171 6.00 -23.25 -3.43
C VAL A 171 6.61 -23.63 -2.08
N ALA A 172 7.50 -24.63 -2.03
CA ALA A 172 8.11 -25.09 -0.78
C ALA A 172 8.90 -23.98 -0.05
N ASN A 173 9.71 -23.20 -0.78
CA ASN A 173 10.44 -22.05 -0.27
C ASN A 173 9.81 -20.71 -0.67
N TYR A 174 8.51 -20.75 -0.97
CA TYR A 174 7.73 -19.58 -1.35
C TYR A 174 6.49 -19.54 -0.46
N THR A 175 6.57 -18.72 0.57
CA THR A 175 5.54 -18.54 1.60
C THR A 175 5.14 -17.07 1.69
N THR A 176 4.13 -16.78 2.51
CA THR A 176 3.72 -15.40 2.78
C THR A 176 4.87 -14.56 3.33
N THR A 177 5.75 -15.15 4.15
CA THR A 177 6.80 -14.46 4.89
C THR A 177 8.20 -14.61 4.29
N HIS A 178 8.40 -15.54 3.35
CA HIS A 178 9.71 -15.80 2.75
C HIS A 178 9.57 -16.22 1.30
N ARG A 179 10.37 -15.62 0.40
CA ARG A 179 10.44 -16.00 -1.01
C ARG A 179 11.89 -15.94 -1.46
N ASP A 180 12.37 -17.02 -2.06
CA ASP A 180 13.70 -17.09 -2.68
C ASP A 180 13.58 -16.93 -4.20
N TYR A 181 13.80 -15.71 -4.70
CA TYR A 181 13.73 -15.43 -6.13
C TYR A 181 14.88 -16.03 -6.94
N LEU A 182 16.03 -16.29 -6.30
CA LEU A 182 17.18 -16.89 -7.00
C LEU A 182 16.94 -18.38 -7.24
N GLN A 183 16.44 -19.09 -6.22
CA GLN A 183 16.01 -20.48 -6.41
C GLN A 183 14.85 -20.57 -7.40
N LEU A 184 13.86 -19.69 -7.30
CA LEU A 184 12.74 -19.69 -8.23
C LEU A 184 13.22 -19.46 -9.68
N ALA A 185 14.16 -18.55 -9.89
CA ALA A 185 14.78 -18.35 -11.21
C ALA A 185 15.55 -19.59 -11.69
N ALA A 186 16.28 -20.28 -10.81
CA ALA A 186 16.96 -21.51 -11.17
C ALA A 186 15.97 -22.61 -11.64
N ASP A 187 14.82 -22.73 -10.98
CA ASP A 187 13.78 -23.68 -11.37
C ASP A 187 13.19 -23.33 -12.75
N PHE A 188 12.87 -22.06 -13.01
CA PHE A 188 12.40 -21.61 -14.33
C PHE A 188 13.47 -21.72 -15.42
N GLU A 189 14.75 -21.54 -15.08
CA GLU A 189 15.86 -21.76 -16.01
C GLU A 189 15.94 -23.22 -16.45
N ASP A 190 15.73 -24.18 -15.55
CA ASP A 190 15.73 -25.61 -15.89
C ASP A 190 14.59 -25.95 -16.84
N VAL A 191 13.39 -25.40 -16.58
CA VAL A 191 12.24 -25.53 -17.50
C VAL A 191 12.54 -24.90 -18.86
N TYR A 192 13.16 -23.72 -18.88
CA TYR A 192 13.51 -23.05 -20.12
C TYR A 192 14.49 -23.91 -20.95
N ARG A 193 15.53 -24.45 -20.32
CA ARG A 193 16.52 -25.33 -20.99
C ARG A 193 15.88 -26.61 -21.52
N GLU A 194 14.97 -27.22 -20.76
CA GLU A 194 14.20 -28.38 -21.20
C GLU A 194 13.36 -28.04 -22.44
N MET A 195 12.64 -26.92 -22.42
CA MET A 195 11.85 -26.45 -23.56
C MET A 195 12.70 -26.27 -24.83
N LEU A 196 13.91 -25.71 -24.71
CA LEU A 196 14.82 -25.52 -25.85
C LEU A 196 15.37 -26.83 -26.43
N SER A 197 15.23 -27.96 -25.72
CA SER A 197 15.69 -29.28 -26.17
C SER A 197 14.65 -30.02 -27.03
N TRP A 198 13.41 -29.53 -27.09
CA TRP A 198 12.37 -30.16 -27.89
C TRP A 198 12.56 -29.87 -29.38
N ASP A 199 12.42 -30.91 -30.20
CA ASP A 199 12.66 -30.85 -31.65
C ASP A 199 11.76 -29.84 -32.39
N ASP A 200 10.62 -29.48 -31.80
CA ASP A 200 9.63 -28.56 -32.37
C ASP A 200 9.76 -27.10 -31.89
N VAL A 201 10.77 -26.79 -31.07
CA VAL A 201 11.03 -25.45 -30.53
C VAL A 201 12.27 -24.82 -31.16
N ASP A 202 12.14 -23.60 -31.70
CA ASP A 202 13.27 -22.83 -32.20
C ASP A 202 14.03 -22.17 -31.05
N ALA A 203 15.18 -22.74 -30.71
CA ALA A 203 16.00 -22.24 -29.61
C ALA A 203 16.53 -20.79 -29.82
N ARG A 204 16.58 -20.29 -31.05
CA ARG A 204 17.08 -18.93 -31.39
C ARG A 204 15.99 -17.87 -31.39
N HIS A 205 14.72 -18.27 -31.30
CA HIS A 205 13.57 -17.37 -31.26
C HIS A 205 12.68 -17.63 -30.05
N SER A 206 13.23 -18.24 -29.00
CA SER A 206 12.51 -18.52 -27.76
C SER A 206 12.83 -17.53 -26.66
N GLY A 207 11.89 -17.32 -25.73
CA GLY A 207 12.04 -16.34 -24.67
C GLY A 207 11.03 -16.50 -23.53
N LEU A 208 10.87 -15.43 -22.74
CA LEU A 208 10.11 -15.43 -21.49
C LEU A 208 8.89 -14.52 -21.57
N TYR A 209 7.80 -14.91 -20.91
CA TYR A 209 6.61 -14.11 -20.63
C TYR A 209 6.37 -14.10 -19.13
N ALA A 210 6.54 -12.96 -18.46
CA ALA A 210 6.50 -12.88 -17.01
C ALA A 210 5.47 -11.88 -16.54
N VAL A 211 4.73 -12.23 -15.48
CA VAL A 211 3.61 -11.42 -14.99
C VAL A 211 3.87 -10.92 -13.58
N SER A 212 3.73 -9.61 -13.37
CA SER A 212 3.76 -8.99 -12.03
C SER A 212 5.05 -9.34 -11.28
N GLU A 213 4.97 -10.06 -10.16
CA GLU A 213 6.13 -10.56 -9.43
C GLU A 213 7.07 -11.44 -10.28
N GLY A 214 6.56 -12.17 -11.27
CA GLY A 214 7.40 -12.94 -12.18
C GLY A 214 8.42 -12.06 -12.91
N CYS A 215 8.16 -10.76 -13.03
CA CYS A 215 9.09 -9.79 -13.60
C CYS A 215 10.34 -9.56 -12.74
N PHE A 216 10.38 -9.96 -11.46
CA PHE A 216 11.63 -10.00 -10.68
C PHE A 216 12.47 -11.24 -11.00
N VAL A 217 11.82 -12.32 -11.45
CA VAL A 217 12.44 -13.62 -11.75
C VAL A 217 12.99 -13.64 -13.17
N ALA A 218 12.24 -13.11 -14.13
CA ALA A 218 12.61 -13.15 -15.55
C ALA A 218 13.98 -12.52 -15.87
N PRO A 219 14.37 -11.36 -15.31
CA PRO A 219 15.71 -10.79 -15.53
C PRO A 219 16.84 -11.68 -15.00
N ILE A 220 16.59 -12.42 -13.91
CA ILE A 220 17.56 -13.37 -13.35
C ILE A 220 17.78 -14.51 -14.34
N VAL A 221 16.68 -15.11 -14.84
CA VAL A 221 16.73 -16.17 -15.87
C VAL A 221 17.39 -15.67 -17.16
N ALA A 222 16.98 -14.48 -17.63
CA ALA A 222 17.48 -13.89 -18.87
C ALA A 222 18.98 -13.58 -18.84
N THR A 223 19.52 -13.29 -17.66
CA THR A 223 20.95 -12.98 -17.50
C THR A 223 21.80 -14.18 -17.12
N SER A 224 21.21 -15.25 -16.57
CA SER A 224 21.92 -16.52 -16.32
C SER A 224 21.94 -17.42 -17.56
N ALA A 225 20.82 -17.51 -18.28
CA ALA A 225 20.67 -18.31 -19.48
C ALA A 225 20.97 -17.49 -20.74
N ARG A 226 22.18 -17.68 -21.30
CA ARG A 226 22.61 -17.00 -22.54
C ARG A 226 21.71 -17.24 -23.78
N ALA A 227 20.73 -18.14 -23.68
CA ALA A 227 19.83 -18.53 -24.76
C ALA A 227 18.45 -17.84 -24.70
N VAL A 228 18.22 -16.89 -23.79
CA VAL A 228 16.96 -16.11 -23.77
C VAL A 228 17.04 -15.02 -24.84
N ASN A 229 16.19 -15.13 -25.89
CA ASN A 229 16.23 -14.24 -27.04
C ASN A 229 15.29 -13.04 -26.93
N TYR A 230 14.34 -13.06 -25.98
CA TYR A 230 13.46 -11.94 -25.65
C TYR A 230 12.86 -12.08 -24.25
N VAL A 231 12.41 -10.97 -23.68
CA VAL A 231 11.64 -10.95 -22.43
C VAL A 231 10.39 -10.08 -22.58
N ALA A 232 9.21 -10.66 -22.38
CA ALA A 232 7.96 -9.93 -22.23
C ALA A 232 7.62 -9.79 -20.73
N LEU A 233 7.47 -8.55 -20.27
CA LEU A 233 7.18 -8.17 -18.89
C LEU A 233 5.78 -7.55 -18.80
N ILE A 234 4.88 -8.21 -18.08
CA ILE A 234 3.46 -7.87 -18.05
C ILE A 234 3.14 -7.32 -16.67
N SER A 235 2.59 -6.10 -16.64
CA SER A 235 2.27 -5.39 -15.41
C SER A 235 3.48 -5.37 -14.46
N ALA A 236 4.64 -5.03 -15.01
CA ALA A 236 5.92 -5.13 -14.33
C ALA A 236 6.09 -4.00 -13.30
N PRO A 237 6.40 -4.32 -12.03
CA PRO A 237 6.70 -3.30 -11.02
C PRO A 237 7.97 -2.51 -11.32
N VAL A 238 9.04 -3.19 -11.75
CA VAL A 238 10.45 -2.72 -11.85
C VAL A 238 11.06 -2.30 -10.50
N LEU A 239 10.24 -1.79 -9.59
CA LEU A 239 10.59 -1.39 -8.23
C LEU A 239 10.38 -2.54 -7.23
N PRO A 240 11.10 -2.53 -6.09
CA PRO A 240 10.86 -3.46 -4.99
C PRO A 240 9.40 -3.47 -4.53
N ILE A 241 8.89 -4.63 -4.13
CA ILE A 241 7.49 -4.85 -3.71
C ILE A 241 7.09 -3.90 -2.58
N ARG A 242 8.00 -3.52 -1.67
CA ARG A 242 7.69 -2.54 -0.62
C ARG A 242 7.30 -1.19 -1.21
N GLN A 243 8.04 -0.71 -2.20
CA GLN A 243 7.77 0.58 -2.85
C GLN A 243 6.51 0.48 -3.71
N GLN A 244 6.38 -0.59 -4.50
CA GLN A 244 5.20 -0.85 -5.32
C GLN A 244 3.93 -1.00 -4.47
N GLY A 245 3.99 -1.75 -3.37
CA GLY A 245 2.86 -1.96 -2.47
C GLY A 245 2.41 -0.67 -1.78
N ALA A 246 3.36 0.18 -1.40
CA ALA A 246 3.06 1.49 -0.82
C ALA A 246 2.43 2.43 -1.84
N TYR A 247 2.93 2.42 -3.08
CA TYR A 247 2.32 3.12 -4.20
C TYR A 247 0.87 2.64 -4.46
N ALA A 248 0.69 1.32 -4.61
CA ALA A 248 -0.62 0.71 -4.89
C ALA A 248 -1.65 1.01 -3.79
N ALA A 249 -1.24 0.93 -2.52
CA ALA A 249 -2.11 1.27 -1.40
C ALA A 249 -2.60 2.72 -1.46
N ASP A 250 -1.72 3.69 -1.76
CA ASP A 250 -2.15 5.09 -1.90
C ASP A 250 -3.01 5.31 -3.14
N ALA A 251 -2.68 4.64 -4.26
CA ALA A 251 -3.46 4.73 -5.49
C ALA A 251 -4.90 4.25 -5.27
N TYR A 252 -5.07 3.09 -4.64
CA TYR A 252 -6.40 2.55 -4.30
C TYR A 252 -7.17 3.43 -3.32
N LEU A 253 -6.51 3.91 -2.28
CA LEU A 253 -7.16 4.77 -1.29
C LEU A 253 -7.58 6.12 -1.90
N ARG A 254 -6.80 6.67 -2.83
CA ARG A 254 -7.19 7.89 -3.57
C ARG A 254 -8.36 7.64 -4.50
N GLU A 255 -8.38 6.52 -5.22
CA GLU A 255 -9.47 6.15 -6.12
C GLU A 255 -10.83 6.15 -5.39
N ILE A 256 -10.89 5.54 -4.21
CA ILE A 256 -12.13 5.49 -3.41
C ILE A 256 -12.36 6.75 -2.56
N HIS A 257 -11.55 7.80 -2.75
CA HIS A 257 -11.62 9.07 -2.03
C HIS A 257 -11.49 8.91 -0.50
N ALA A 258 -10.60 8.01 -0.07
CA ALA A 258 -10.33 7.77 1.34
C ALA A 258 -9.73 9.00 2.02
N PRO A 259 -10.08 9.25 3.29
CA PRO A 259 -9.54 10.37 4.05
C PRO A 259 -8.01 10.34 4.11
N GLU A 260 -7.36 11.50 4.02
CA GLU A 260 -5.88 11.61 4.04
C GLU A 260 -5.25 10.96 5.27
N ARG A 261 -5.95 11.01 6.40
CA ARG A 261 -5.53 10.38 7.66
C ARG A 261 -5.42 8.87 7.57
N LEU A 262 -6.27 8.22 6.77
CA LEU A 262 -6.17 6.80 6.52
C LEU A 262 -4.96 6.50 5.64
N ARG A 263 -4.70 7.35 4.64
CA ARG A 263 -3.51 7.25 3.76
C ARG A 263 -2.21 7.44 4.54
N ALA A 264 -2.21 8.29 5.57
CA ALA A 264 -1.08 8.45 6.49
C ALA A 264 -0.75 7.19 7.33
N ALA A 265 -1.61 6.16 7.32
CA ALA A 265 -1.30 4.87 7.93
C ALA A 265 -0.55 3.91 6.98
N ILE A 266 -0.48 4.20 5.68
CA ILE A 266 0.24 3.37 4.68
C ILE A 266 1.68 3.10 5.10
N PRO A 267 2.53 4.11 5.40
CA PRO A 267 3.93 3.83 5.74
C PRO A 267 4.05 3.18 7.11
N LYS A 268 3.05 3.33 7.99
CA LYS A 268 2.98 2.60 9.26
C LYS A 268 2.77 1.09 9.02
N LEU A 269 2.01 0.70 7.99
CA LEU A 269 1.77 -0.71 7.67
C LEU A 269 2.87 -1.31 6.78
N ILE A 270 3.24 -0.62 5.71
CA ILE A 270 4.10 -1.16 4.64
C ILE A 270 5.58 -0.86 4.89
N GLY A 271 5.90 0.16 5.68
CA GLY A 271 7.28 0.53 6.03
C GLY A 271 7.89 -0.29 7.18
N GLN A 272 7.26 -1.38 7.61
CA GLN A 272 7.72 -2.18 8.75
C GLN A 272 8.88 -3.10 8.38
N ASP A 273 9.89 -3.14 9.25
CA ASP A 273 10.94 -4.17 9.24
C ASP A 273 10.59 -5.23 10.27
N PHE A 274 10.51 -6.48 9.85
CA PHE A 274 10.18 -7.62 10.70
C PHE A 274 11.42 -8.44 11.07
N GLY A 275 12.61 -7.88 10.86
CA GLY A 275 13.89 -8.50 11.15
C GLY A 275 14.54 -9.17 9.93
N PRO A 276 15.74 -9.75 10.12
CA PRO A 276 16.61 -10.16 9.01
C PRO A 276 16.06 -11.33 8.19
N ASP A 277 15.12 -12.12 8.71
CA ASP A 277 14.66 -13.36 8.07
C ASP A 277 13.21 -13.29 7.56
N THR A 278 12.44 -12.28 7.96
CA THR A 278 10.99 -12.21 7.70
C THR A 278 10.68 -11.10 6.70
N PHE A 279 9.92 -11.44 5.66
CA PHE A 279 9.48 -10.56 4.57
C PHE A 279 10.60 -9.93 3.74
N ARG A 280 11.86 -10.36 3.86
CA ARG A 280 13.01 -9.80 3.11
C ARG A 280 12.78 -9.67 1.61
N TYR A 281 12.03 -10.59 1.03
CA TYR A 281 11.70 -10.58 -0.40
C TYR A 281 10.98 -9.30 -0.85
N ILE A 282 10.29 -8.58 0.04
CA ILE A 282 9.59 -7.35 -0.36
C ILE A 282 10.55 -6.20 -0.70
N ASP A 283 11.79 -6.30 -0.23
CA ASP A 283 12.88 -5.37 -0.52
C ASP A 283 13.80 -5.88 -1.64
N PHE A 284 13.47 -6.99 -2.28
CA PHE A 284 14.29 -7.52 -3.36
C PHE A 284 14.39 -6.52 -4.51
N ASP A 285 15.63 -6.25 -4.93
CA ASP A 285 15.95 -5.36 -6.02
C ASP A 285 16.37 -6.17 -7.25
N ALA A 286 15.55 -6.14 -8.31
CA ALA A 286 15.85 -6.78 -9.58
C ALA A 286 16.74 -5.92 -10.49
N ALA A 287 16.95 -4.64 -10.18
CA ALA A 287 17.72 -3.72 -11.02
C ALA A 287 19.11 -4.23 -11.40
N PRO A 288 19.88 -4.91 -10.52
CA PRO A 288 21.18 -5.47 -10.92
C PRO A 288 21.08 -6.45 -12.09
N TYR A 289 19.99 -7.21 -12.20
CA TYR A 289 19.75 -8.15 -13.30
C TYR A 289 19.16 -7.44 -14.52
N GLU A 290 18.23 -6.51 -14.30
CA GLU A 290 17.62 -5.74 -15.39
C GLU A 290 18.67 -4.92 -16.17
N LYS A 291 19.64 -4.33 -15.48
CA LYS A 291 20.80 -3.60 -16.04
C LYS A 291 21.78 -4.46 -16.85
N ARG A 292 21.53 -5.76 -16.98
CA ARG A 292 22.33 -6.69 -17.78
C ARG A 292 21.52 -7.37 -18.89
N MET A 293 20.25 -7.02 -19.07
CA MET A 293 19.41 -7.59 -20.12
C MET A 293 19.79 -6.99 -21.48
N THR A 294 20.38 -7.80 -22.36
CA THR A 294 20.84 -7.39 -23.69
C THR A 294 19.90 -7.79 -24.83
N MET A 295 18.90 -8.62 -24.55
CA MET A 295 17.86 -9.06 -25.48
C MET A 295 16.71 -8.05 -25.55
N PRO A 296 15.90 -8.04 -26.62
CA PRO A 296 14.71 -7.21 -26.72
C PRO A 296 13.73 -7.41 -25.55
N VAL A 297 13.14 -6.31 -25.07
CA VAL A 297 12.17 -6.30 -23.97
C VAL A 297 10.85 -5.69 -24.44
N LEU A 298 9.75 -6.41 -24.20
CA LEU A 298 8.39 -5.92 -24.41
C LEU A 298 7.71 -5.72 -23.06
N MET A 299 7.20 -4.52 -22.79
CA MET A 299 6.41 -4.23 -21.59
C MET A 299 4.94 -3.99 -21.95
N LEU A 300 4.04 -4.65 -21.23
CA LEU A 300 2.59 -4.53 -21.42
C LEU A 300 1.92 -4.08 -20.12
N TYR A 301 1.08 -3.06 -20.21
CA TYR A 301 0.31 -2.56 -19.07
C TYR A 301 -1.15 -2.37 -19.42
N GLY A 302 -2.02 -2.65 -18.46
CA GLY A 302 -3.39 -2.19 -18.48
C GLY A 302 -3.51 -0.79 -17.91
N THR A 303 -4.25 0.10 -18.57
CA THR A 303 -4.46 1.48 -18.08
C THR A 303 -5.41 1.58 -16.90
N ALA A 304 -6.17 0.51 -16.61
CA ALA A 304 -6.99 0.39 -15.40
C ALA A 304 -6.25 -0.32 -14.25
N ASP A 305 -4.96 -0.65 -14.42
CA ASP A 305 -4.12 -1.18 -13.36
C ASP A 305 -3.53 -0.06 -12.49
N ASN A 306 -4.23 0.27 -11.41
CA ASN A 306 -3.79 1.29 -10.45
C ASN A 306 -2.67 0.79 -9.51
N SER A 307 -2.30 -0.49 -9.56
CA SER A 307 -1.30 -1.07 -8.66
C SER A 307 0.13 -0.91 -9.13
N MET A 308 0.32 -0.67 -10.44
CA MET A 308 1.64 -0.62 -11.07
C MET A 308 2.09 0.82 -11.35
N PRO A 309 3.40 1.10 -11.21
CA PRO A 309 3.99 2.38 -11.62
C PRO A 309 4.12 2.42 -13.15
N THR A 310 2.99 2.62 -13.84
CA THR A 310 2.88 2.51 -15.30
C THR A 310 3.67 3.56 -16.09
N ILE A 311 4.14 4.62 -15.44
CA ILE A 311 5.04 5.62 -16.05
C ILE A 311 6.47 5.43 -15.54
N GLN A 312 6.65 5.39 -14.22
CA GLN A 312 7.98 5.31 -13.60
C GLN A 312 8.70 3.99 -13.93
N GLY A 313 8.00 2.85 -13.93
CA GLY A 313 8.58 1.54 -14.22
C GLY A 313 9.21 1.47 -15.62
N PRO A 314 8.48 1.79 -16.70
CA PRO A 314 9.03 1.84 -18.05
C PRO A 314 10.19 2.83 -18.24
N GLN A 315 10.18 3.97 -17.55
CA GLN A 315 11.30 4.92 -17.58
C GLN A 315 12.56 4.30 -16.97
N MET A 316 12.44 3.72 -15.78
CA MET A 316 13.55 3.04 -15.12
C MET A 316 14.06 1.85 -15.95
N MET A 317 13.16 1.06 -16.54
CA MET A 317 13.56 -0.03 -17.43
C MET A 317 14.32 0.50 -18.66
N SER A 318 13.89 1.62 -19.25
CA SER A 318 14.63 2.24 -20.36
C SER A 318 16.06 2.60 -19.94
N GLU A 319 16.22 3.25 -18.78
CA GLU A 319 17.52 3.62 -18.23
C GLU A 319 18.40 2.38 -17.95
N TYR A 320 17.81 1.32 -17.38
CA TYR A 320 18.53 0.08 -17.08
C TYR A 320 18.99 -0.65 -18.34
N LEU A 321 18.16 -0.67 -19.38
CA LEU A 321 18.51 -1.27 -20.66
C LEU A 321 19.59 -0.44 -21.38
N GLU A 322 19.54 0.89 -21.29
CA GLU A 322 20.61 1.76 -21.79
C GLU A 322 21.96 1.47 -21.13
N GLU A 323 22.00 1.25 -19.81
CA GLU A 323 23.20 0.80 -19.08
C GLU A 323 23.73 -0.56 -19.60
N ALA A 324 22.83 -1.44 -20.06
CA ALA A 324 23.18 -2.72 -20.69
C ALA A 324 23.62 -2.58 -22.16
N GLY A 325 23.62 -1.37 -22.73
CA GLY A 325 23.83 -1.13 -24.16
C GLY A 325 22.67 -1.61 -25.04
N ASN A 326 21.48 -1.78 -24.46
CA ASN A 326 20.28 -2.31 -25.09
C ASN A 326 19.27 -1.19 -25.32
N SER A 327 18.96 -0.93 -26.58
CA SER A 327 17.97 0.08 -26.98
C SER A 327 16.68 -0.54 -27.51
N ALA A 328 16.39 -1.82 -27.24
CA ALA A 328 15.26 -2.58 -27.79
C ALA A 328 14.10 -2.78 -26.78
N LEU A 329 13.62 -1.68 -26.19
CA LEU A 329 12.42 -1.62 -25.35
C LEU A 329 11.15 -1.23 -26.14
N THR A 330 10.14 -2.08 -26.15
CA THR A 330 8.80 -1.78 -26.68
C THR A 330 7.80 -1.73 -25.54
N VAL A 331 6.91 -0.73 -25.51
CA VAL A 331 5.90 -0.55 -24.45
C VAL A 331 4.51 -0.44 -25.07
N ARG A 332 3.53 -1.15 -24.49
CA ARG A 332 2.12 -1.12 -24.89
C ARG A 332 1.19 -0.90 -23.71
N TYR A 333 0.24 0.03 -23.89
CA TYR A 333 -0.79 0.36 -22.91
C TYR A 333 -2.18 -0.01 -23.43
N TYR A 334 -2.83 -0.97 -22.79
CA TYR A 334 -4.15 -1.45 -23.21
C TYR A 334 -5.24 -0.70 -22.46
N LYS A 335 -6.13 -0.07 -23.22
CA LYS A 335 -7.26 0.69 -22.70
C LYS A 335 -8.16 -0.19 -21.84
N ASP A 336 -8.54 0.32 -20.66
CA ASP A 336 -9.49 -0.30 -19.71
C ASP A 336 -9.10 -1.72 -19.22
N ALA A 337 -7.90 -2.17 -19.56
CA ALA A 337 -7.40 -3.47 -19.13
C ALA A 337 -6.84 -3.37 -17.71
N ASP A 338 -7.07 -4.41 -16.91
CA ASP A 338 -6.60 -4.53 -15.53
C ASP A 338 -5.19 -5.13 -15.44
N HIS A 339 -4.77 -5.46 -14.21
CA HIS A 339 -3.47 -6.04 -13.90
C HIS A 339 -3.15 -7.33 -14.68
N GLY A 340 -4.16 -8.12 -15.04
CA GLY A 340 -4.02 -9.34 -15.83
C GLY A 340 -4.26 -9.13 -17.33
N LEU A 341 -4.24 -7.88 -17.80
CA LEU A 341 -4.61 -7.48 -19.16
C LEU A 341 -6.05 -7.90 -19.53
N GLN A 342 -6.96 -7.90 -18.57
CA GLN A 342 -8.37 -8.22 -18.79
C GLN A 342 -9.24 -6.96 -18.76
N ILE A 343 -10.19 -6.90 -19.68
CA ILE A 343 -11.24 -5.88 -19.69
C ILE A 343 -12.39 -6.38 -18.82
N ASN A 344 -12.82 -5.55 -17.87
CA ASN A 344 -13.90 -5.84 -16.93
C ASN A 344 -13.70 -7.15 -16.14
N ARG A 345 -12.45 -7.58 -15.88
CA ARG A 345 -12.10 -8.83 -15.17
C ARG A 345 -12.71 -10.11 -15.76
N ARG A 346 -13.05 -10.08 -17.05
CA ARG A 346 -13.76 -11.18 -17.74
C ARG A 346 -13.16 -11.49 -19.10
N GLN A 347 -12.81 -10.47 -19.85
CA GLN A 347 -12.35 -10.63 -21.22
C GLN A 347 -10.86 -10.35 -21.31
N LEU A 348 -10.07 -11.38 -21.59
CA LEU A 348 -8.66 -11.21 -21.93
C LEU A 348 -8.52 -10.27 -23.14
N SER A 349 -7.62 -9.30 -23.06
CA SER A 349 -7.32 -8.39 -24.17
C SER A 349 -6.75 -9.18 -25.35
N ARG A 350 -7.57 -9.39 -26.38
CA ARG A 350 -7.11 -10.04 -27.63
C ARG A 350 -6.04 -9.21 -28.33
N ALA A 351 -6.12 -7.88 -28.23
CA ALA A 351 -5.07 -7.00 -28.75
C ALA A 351 -3.73 -7.31 -28.08
N ALA A 352 -3.70 -7.43 -26.74
CA ALA A 352 -2.45 -7.73 -26.04
C ALA A 352 -1.85 -9.08 -26.44
N MET A 353 -2.68 -10.11 -26.62
CA MET A 353 -2.21 -11.43 -27.04
C MET A 353 -1.71 -11.41 -28.49
N GLN A 354 -2.43 -10.72 -29.39
CA GLN A 354 -2.02 -10.57 -30.79
C GLN A 354 -0.73 -9.75 -30.90
N ASP A 355 -0.61 -8.63 -30.19
CA ASP A 355 0.57 -7.76 -30.20
C ASP A 355 1.78 -8.49 -29.62
N THR A 356 1.60 -9.29 -28.56
CA THR A 356 2.67 -10.15 -28.03
C THR A 356 3.13 -11.16 -29.08
N ALA A 357 2.19 -11.85 -29.74
CA ALA A 357 2.49 -12.83 -30.77
C ALA A 357 3.17 -12.20 -32.01
N ASP A 358 2.68 -11.06 -32.48
CA ASP A 358 3.23 -10.33 -33.64
C ASP A 358 4.62 -9.81 -33.32
N TRP A 359 4.84 -9.31 -32.09
CA TRP A 359 6.15 -8.91 -31.63
C TRP A 359 7.13 -10.08 -31.63
N VAL A 360 6.78 -11.24 -31.08
CA VAL A 360 7.66 -12.42 -31.06
C VAL A 360 7.91 -12.98 -32.46
N ASN A 361 6.85 -13.23 -33.24
CA ASN A 361 6.95 -13.81 -34.58
C ASN A 361 7.65 -12.87 -35.58
N GLY A 362 7.67 -11.57 -35.33
CA GLY A 362 8.37 -10.59 -36.15
C GLY A 362 9.83 -10.32 -35.74
N LEU A 363 10.35 -10.99 -34.70
CA LEU A 363 11.75 -10.84 -34.30
C LEU A 363 12.70 -11.34 -35.40
N PRO A 364 13.89 -10.74 -35.55
CA PRO A 364 14.44 -9.65 -34.74
C PRO A 364 13.94 -8.24 -35.13
N PHE A 365 13.17 -8.09 -36.21
CA PHE A 365 12.82 -6.78 -36.77
C PHE A 365 11.88 -5.97 -35.87
N THR A 366 10.97 -6.64 -35.16
CA THR A 366 10.04 -6.02 -34.21
C THR A 366 10.69 -5.52 -32.93
N ALA A 367 11.93 -5.94 -32.62
CA ALA A 367 12.66 -5.52 -31.41
C ALA A 367 12.80 -3.99 -31.29
N THR A 368 12.89 -3.31 -32.43
CA THR A 368 13.07 -1.85 -32.51
C THR A 368 12.02 -1.16 -33.38
N ALA A 369 10.96 -1.86 -33.75
CA ALA A 369 9.90 -1.33 -34.61
C ALA A 369 9.22 -0.10 -33.99
N GLN A 370 8.91 0.89 -34.83
CA GLN A 370 8.09 2.02 -34.43
C GLN A 370 6.60 1.66 -34.57
N PRO A 371 5.71 2.19 -33.73
CA PRO A 371 5.99 3.00 -32.54
C PRO A 371 6.59 2.20 -31.37
N ARG A 372 7.58 2.76 -30.67
CA ARG A 372 8.20 2.15 -29.48
C ARG A 372 7.28 2.20 -28.27
N VAL A 373 6.47 3.23 -28.16
CA VAL A 373 5.44 3.36 -27.11
C VAL A 373 4.11 3.65 -27.78
N ALA A 374 3.11 2.80 -27.54
CA ALA A 374 1.79 2.94 -28.14
C ALA A 374 0.67 2.45 -27.22
N GLY A 375 -0.55 2.85 -27.53
CA GLY A 375 -1.76 2.52 -26.77
C GLY A 375 -2.35 3.70 -26.02
N ASP A 376 -3.18 3.40 -25.03
CA ASP A 376 -3.90 4.41 -24.25
C ASP A 376 -2.98 5.15 -23.27
N GLN A 377 -3.39 6.36 -22.87
CA GLN A 377 -2.54 7.23 -22.06
C GLN A 377 -2.38 6.67 -20.63
N PRO A 378 -1.17 6.28 -20.18
CA PRO A 378 -0.97 5.84 -18.81
C PRO A 378 -1.17 7.01 -17.83
N ARG A 379 -1.64 6.67 -16.63
CA ARG A 379 -1.82 7.62 -15.53
C ARG A 379 -1.08 7.11 -14.31
N GLN A 380 -0.22 7.97 -13.78
CA GLN A 380 0.44 7.78 -12.50
C GLN A 380 0.49 9.15 -11.83
N ALA A 381 -0.21 9.32 -10.70
CA ALA A 381 -0.35 10.63 -10.07
C ALA A 381 0.87 11.02 -9.22
N PHE A 382 1.63 10.05 -8.73
CA PHE A 382 2.76 10.26 -7.82
C PHE A 382 3.84 9.20 -8.04
N VAL A 383 5.07 9.54 -7.66
CA VAL A 383 6.22 8.64 -7.69
C VAL A 383 6.04 7.58 -6.60
N ALA A 384 6.38 6.33 -6.91
CA ALA A 384 6.45 5.28 -5.90
C ALA A 384 7.58 5.61 -4.91
N PRO A 385 7.26 5.86 -3.63
CA PRO A 385 8.23 6.40 -2.68
C PRO A 385 9.15 5.31 -2.15
N THR A 386 10.43 5.66 -1.97
CA THR A 386 11.37 4.85 -1.20
C THR A 386 10.99 4.88 0.27
N LEU A 387 10.56 3.74 0.81
CA LEU A 387 10.32 3.59 2.25
C LEU A 387 11.59 3.08 2.94
N THR A 388 12.24 3.93 3.73
CA THR A 388 13.28 3.46 4.64
C THR A 388 12.61 2.83 5.86
N ALA A 389 12.81 1.52 6.03
CA ALA A 389 12.57 0.85 7.30
C ALA A 389 13.45 1.51 8.38
N GLY A 390 12.85 2.27 9.31
CA GLY A 390 13.64 2.88 10.37
C GLY A 390 12.93 3.96 11.16
N GLY A 391 12.93 3.80 12.48
CA GLY A 391 12.45 4.73 13.48
C GLY A 391 12.39 4.03 14.84
N TRP A 392 12.62 4.75 15.94
CA TRP A 392 12.60 4.15 17.28
C TRP A 392 11.20 3.67 17.71
N PHE A 393 10.15 4.15 17.03
CA PHE A 393 8.75 3.77 17.28
C PHE A 393 8.11 3.23 16.00
N THR A 394 8.11 1.91 15.84
CA THR A 394 7.55 1.21 14.68
C THR A 394 6.08 0.82 14.91
N ALA A 395 5.35 0.46 13.85
CA ALA A 395 3.99 -0.06 14.02
C ALA A 395 3.98 -1.42 14.71
N GLN A 396 5.07 -2.20 14.59
CA GLN A 396 5.29 -3.40 15.39
C GLN A 396 5.37 -3.06 16.89
N THR A 397 6.13 -2.04 17.28
CA THR A 397 6.15 -1.53 18.68
C THR A 397 4.76 -1.09 19.12
N ALA A 398 4.04 -0.33 18.29
CA ALA A 398 2.69 0.11 18.58
C ALA A 398 1.71 -1.06 18.76
N LEU A 399 1.85 -2.12 17.95
CA LEU A 399 1.07 -3.35 18.07
C LEU A 399 1.38 -4.10 19.37
N TYR A 400 2.65 -4.26 19.75
CA TYR A 400 3.01 -4.89 21.02
C TYR A 400 2.48 -4.10 22.23
N ILE A 401 2.52 -2.77 22.16
CA ILE A 401 1.91 -1.90 23.18
C ILE A 401 0.39 -2.14 23.25
N ALA A 402 -0.29 -2.21 22.10
CA ALA A 402 -1.73 -2.49 22.05
C ALA A 402 -2.06 -3.87 22.63
N LEU A 403 -1.30 -4.92 22.29
CA LEU A 403 -1.44 -6.26 22.83
C LEU A 403 -1.20 -6.30 24.34
N GLY A 404 -0.21 -5.55 24.83
CA GLY A 404 -0.01 -5.33 26.27
C GLY A 404 -1.23 -4.71 26.93
N GLY A 405 -1.85 -3.71 26.30
CA GLY A 405 -3.13 -3.13 26.74
C GLY A 405 -4.27 -4.16 26.82
N VAL A 406 -4.39 -5.03 25.82
CA VAL A 406 -5.37 -6.14 25.83
C VAL A 406 -5.08 -7.12 26.97
N ALA A 407 -3.82 -7.51 27.18
CA ALA A 407 -3.43 -8.41 28.26
C ALA A 407 -3.72 -7.81 29.64
N LEU A 408 -3.44 -6.52 29.85
CA LEU A 408 -3.78 -5.80 31.07
C LEU A 408 -5.29 -5.76 31.30
N LEU A 409 -6.09 -5.57 30.24
CA LEU A 409 -7.53 -5.61 30.32
C LEU A 409 -8.03 -7.02 30.71
N GLY A 410 -7.49 -8.08 30.09
CA GLY A 410 -7.79 -9.47 30.45
C GLY A 410 -7.47 -9.78 31.92
N LEU A 411 -6.28 -9.37 32.39
CA LEU A 411 -5.90 -9.50 33.79
C LEU A 411 -6.86 -8.74 34.72
N SER A 412 -7.31 -7.55 34.32
CA SER A 412 -8.29 -6.80 35.11
C SER A 412 -9.62 -7.54 35.25
N ILE A 413 -10.09 -8.23 34.21
CA ILE A 413 -11.32 -9.04 34.24
C ILE A 413 -11.17 -10.19 35.24
N VAL A 414 -10.03 -10.89 35.22
CA VAL A 414 -9.73 -11.96 36.20
C VAL A 414 -9.74 -11.41 37.63
N LEU A 415 -9.12 -10.25 37.87
CA LEU A 415 -9.10 -9.62 39.19
C LEU A 415 -10.49 -9.14 39.64
N VAL A 416 -11.35 -8.69 38.72
CA VAL A 416 -12.76 -8.38 39.03
C VAL A 416 -13.49 -9.65 39.49
N ALA A 417 -13.29 -10.78 38.80
CA ALA A 417 -13.87 -12.07 39.20
C ALA A 417 -13.38 -12.51 40.59
N VAL A 418 -12.09 -12.34 40.89
CA VAL A 418 -11.52 -12.59 42.23
C VAL A 418 -12.20 -11.72 43.29
N CYS A 419 -12.50 -10.46 43.00
CA CYS A 419 -13.22 -9.60 43.95
C CYS A 419 -14.63 -10.12 44.27
N TRP A 420 -15.22 -10.95 43.42
CA TRP A 420 -16.56 -11.51 43.60
C TRP A 420 -16.56 -12.85 44.34
N ILE A 421 -15.40 -13.49 44.54
CA ILE A 421 -15.31 -14.73 45.31
C ILE A 421 -15.74 -14.42 46.76
N PRO A 422 -16.74 -15.16 47.29
CA PRO A 422 -17.21 -14.98 48.65
C PRO A 422 -16.22 -15.61 49.64
N VAL A 423 -15.76 -14.83 50.61
CA VAL A 423 -14.96 -15.30 51.74
C VAL A 423 -15.66 -14.88 53.02
N ARG A 424 -16.03 -15.86 53.86
CA ARG A 424 -16.77 -15.63 55.12
C ARG A 424 -18.05 -14.78 54.95
N GLY A 425 -18.83 -15.04 53.90
CA GLY A 425 -20.10 -14.35 53.64
C GLY A 425 -19.98 -12.95 53.03
N HIS A 426 -18.77 -12.44 52.82
CA HIS A 426 -18.51 -11.14 52.19
C HIS A 426 -17.68 -11.30 50.92
N ARG A 427 -17.87 -10.38 49.95
CA ARG A 427 -17.01 -10.29 48.77
C ARG A 427 -15.60 -9.88 49.20
N LEU A 428 -14.57 -10.46 48.57
CA LEU A 428 -13.15 -10.15 48.83
C LEU A 428 -12.79 -8.66 48.64
N SER A 429 -13.49 -7.96 47.75
CA SER A 429 -13.30 -6.52 47.56
C SER A 429 -14.56 -5.83 47.04
N ASN A 430 -14.66 -4.53 47.28
CA ASN A 430 -15.73 -3.68 46.78
C ASN A 430 -15.15 -2.49 46.00
N PHE A 431 -15.81 -2.16 44.88
CA PHE A 431 -15.49 -1.04 44.00
C PHE A 431 -16.25 0.24 44.37
N SER A 432 -17.08 0.22 45.41
CA SER A 432 -17.74 1.39 45.98
C SER A 432 -18.50 2.23 44.96
N GLY A 433 -19.25 1.54 44.09
CA GLY A 433 -20.08 2.14 43.04
C GLY A 433 -19.35 2.58 41.76
N SER A 434 -18.02 2.39 41.67
CA SER A 434 -17.24 2.75 40.47
C SER A 434 -17.20 1.67 39.38
N GLY A 435 -17.47 0.41 39.73
CA GLY A 435 -17.33 -0.74 38.82
C GLY A 435 -18.12 -0.64 37.52
N ALA A 436 -19.39 -0.19 37.56
CA ALA A 436 -20.19 -0.02 36.35
C ALA A 436 -19.60 1.03 35.38
N ALA A 437 -19.01 2.10 35.91
CA ALA A 437 -18.37 3.12 35.09
C ALA A 437 -17.08 2.58 34.43
N LEU A 438 -16.29 1.77 35.17
CA LEU A 438 -15.10 1.10 34.64
C LEU A 438 -15.47 0.11 33.53
N ASN A 439 -16.48 -0.74 33.75
CA ASN A 439 -16.92 -1.72 32.75
C ASN A 439 -17.45 -1.05 31.49
N LEU A 440 -18.28 0.00 31.63
CA LEU A 440 -18.80 0.72 30.47
C LEU A 440 -17.69 1.43 29.70
N ALA A 441 -16.66 1.96 30.38
CA ALA A 441 -15.48 2.50 29.73
C ALA A 441 -14.68 1.43 28.98
N SER A 442 -14.45 0.26 29.59
CA SER A 442 -13.77 -0.87 28.92
C SER A 442 -14.55 -1.34 27.69
N LEU A 443 -15.88 -1.50 27.80
CA LEU A 443 -16.74 -1.85 26.68
C LEU A 443 -16.71 -0.79 25.58
N SER A 444 -16.66 0.49 25.93
CA SER A 444 -16.59 1.57 24.95
C SER A 444 -15.24 1.58 24.21
N VAL A 445 -14.13 1.31 24.91
CA VAL A 445 -12.79 1.20 24.30
C VAL A 445 -12.72 -0.01 23.36
N VAL A 446 -13.21 -1.18 23.81
CA VAL A 446 -13.28 -2.38 22.96
C VAL A 446 -14.19 -2.14 21.75
N GLY A 447 -15.33 -1.49 21.96
CA GLY A 447 -16.26 -1.10 20.89
C GLY A 447 -15.61 -0.16 19.86
N ALA A 448 -14.83 0.82 20.29
CA ALA A 448 -14.11 1.71 19.39
C ALA A 448 -13.07 0.97 18.53
N TRP A 449 -12.34 0.01 19.12
CA TRP A 449 -11.45 -0.88 18.37
C TRP A 449 -12.20 -1.77 17.38
N ALA A 450 -13.34 -2.34 17.78
CA ALA A 450 -14.15 -3.16 16.89
C ALA A 450 -14.66 -2.34 15.68
N VAL A 451 -15.17 -1.13 15.92
CA VAL A 451 -15.59 -0.20 14.86
C VAL A 451 -14.42 0.13 13.93
N PHE A 452 -13.23 0.40 14.47
CA PHE A 452 -12.03 0.68 13.67
C PHE A 452 -11.61 -0.51 12.80
N LEU A 453 -11.55 -1.72 13.37
CA LEU A 453 -11.16 -2.92 12.64
C LEU A 453 -12.18 -3.30 11.54
N VAL A 454 -13.48 -3.20 11.85
CA VAL A 454 -14.55 -3.40 10.86
C VAL A 454 -14.43 -2.37 9.73
N TYR A 455 -14.16 -1.11 10.05
CA TYR A 455 -13.94 -0.06 9.07
C TYR A 455 -12.74 -0.38 8.16
N LEU A 456 -11.60 -0.81 8.72
CA LEU A 456 -10.43 -1.19 7.93
C LEU A 456 -10.72 -2.33 6.96
N VAL A 457 -11.43 -3.37 7.41
CA VAL A 457 -11.84 -4.50 6.54
C VAL A 457 -12.78 -4.02 5.43
N ALA A 458 -13.75 -3.18 5.76
CA ALA A 458 -14.69 -2.63 4.78
C ALA A 458 -13.97 -1.78 3.72
N VAL A 459 -13.07 -0.89 4.14
CA VAL A 459 -12.30 -0.05 3.21
C VAL A 459 -11.36 -0.89 2.35
N ALA A 460 -10.65 -1.85 2.94
CA ALA A 460 -9.78 -2.76 2.18
C ALA A 460 -10.57 -3.54 1.12
N HIS A 461 -11.76 -4.04 1.47
CA HIS A 461 -12.62 -4.72 0.51
C HIS A 461 -13.08 -3.79 -0.63
N ILE A 462 -13.52 -2.57 -0.31
CA ILE A 462 -13.93 -1.57 -1.30
C ILE A 462 -12.78 -1.21 -2.24
N ALA A 463 -11.59 -0.95 -1.67
CA ALA A 463 -10.35 -0.67 -2.41
C ALA A 463 -9.97 -1.79 -3.37
N LEU A 464 -9.89 -3.04 -2.89
CA LEU A 464 -9.47 -4.19 -3.69
C LEU A 464 -10.51 -4.58 -4.76
N THR A 465 -11.79 -4.31 -4.50
CA THR A 465 -12.87 -4.57 -5.47
C THR A 465 -13.07 -3.42 -6.47
N TYR A 466 -12.44 -2.27 -6.27
CA TYR A 466 -12.63 -1.03 -7.04
C TYR A 466 -14.09 -0.54 -7.01
N SER A 467 -14.80 -0.85 -5.92
CA SER A 467 -16.15 -0.33 -5.70
C SER A 467 -16.11 1.07 -5.11
N HIS A 468 -17.18 1.83 -5.27
CA HIS A 468 -17.28 3.20 -4.77
C HIS A 468 -18.44 3.33 -3.80
N ASN A 469 -18.13 3.59 -2.52
CA ASN A 469 -19.15 3.85 -1.50
C ASN A 469 -18.65 4.90 -0.50
N LEU A 470 -18.94 6.17 -0.82
CA LEU A 470 -18.53 7.31 0.01
C LEU A 470 -19.14 7.27 1.43
N LEU A 471 -20.34 6.69 1.59
CA LEU A 471 -20.97 6.56 2.91
C LEU A 471 -20.16 5.64 3.82
N ILE A 472 -19.68 4.51 3.31
CA ILE A 472 -18.82 3.60 4.08
C ILE A 472 -17.44 4.23 4.27
N VAL A 473 -16.82 4.77 3.22
CA VAL A 473 -15.45 5.28 3.27
C VAL A 473 -15.32 6.52 4.16
N GLN A 474 -16.16 7.54 3.95
CA GLN A 474 -16.11 8.79 4.74
C GLN A 474 -16.97 8.70 6.00
N GLY A 475 -18.21 8.22 5.88
CA GLY A 475 -19.12 8.07 7.02
C GLY A 475 -18.64 7.03 8.03
N GLY A 476 -18.07 5.92 7.57
CA GLY A 476 -17.41 4.94 8.44
C GLY A 476 -16.21 5.53 9.19
N PHE A 477 -15.43 6.40 8.55
CA PHE A 477 -14.32 7.08 9.22
C PHE A 477 -14.81 8.09 10.26
N ALA A 478 -15.90 8.81 9.97
CA ALA A 478 -16.56 9.68 10.94
C ALA A 478 -17.08 8.87 12.14
N LEU A 479 -17.64 7.68 11.90
CA LEU A 479 -18.06 6.76 12.96
C LEU A 479 -16.88 6.30 13.82
N VAL A 480 -15.72 6.01 13.23
CA VAL A 480 -14.48 5.71 13.96
C VAL A 480 -14.11 6.86 14.91
N HIS A 481 -14.15 8.12 14.43
CA HIS A 481 -13.87 9.29 15.26
C HIS A 481 -14.86 9.42 16.41
N LEU A 482 -16.16 9.30 16.13
CA LEU A 482 -17.20 9.39 17.15
C LEU A 482 -17.05 8.28 18.22
N ALA A 483 -16.73 7.06 17.80
CA ALA A 483 -16.49 5.94 18.71
C ALA A 483 -15.25 6.19 19.59
N ALA A 484 -14.15 6.67 19.01
CA ALA A 484 -12.92 7.00 19.74
C ALA A 484 -13.13 8.14 20.76
N LEU A 485 -13.81 9.22 20.34
CA LEU A 485 -14.16 10.35 21.21
C LEU A 485 -15.09 9.93 22.36
N GLY A 486 -16.09 9.09 22.07
CA GLY A 486 -17.00 8.53 23.06
C GLY A 486 -16.28 7.61 24.06
N ALA A 487 -15.38 6.74 23.58
CA ALA A 487 -14.57 5.88 24.43
C ALA A 487 -13.66 6.68 25.37
N ALA A 488 -13.01 7.74 24.85
CA ALA A 488 -12.22 8.66 25.66
C ALA A 488 -13.07 9.36 26.74
N TRP A 489 -14.30 9.77 26.41
CA TRP A 489 -15.23 10.37 27.38
C TRP A 489 -15.59 9.39 28.50
N MET A 490 -15.88 8.14 28.13
CA MET A 490 -16.21 7.10 29.10
C MET A 490 -15.02 6.76 30.00
N HIS A 491 -13.79 6.72 29.45
CA HIS A 491 -12.57 6.57 30.23
C HIS A 491 -12.40 7.69 31.27
N VAL A 492 -12.55 8.96 30.87
CA VAL A 492 -12.46 10.10 31.80
C VAL A 492 -13.56 10.02 32.87
N ARG A 493 -14.79 9.68 32.48
CA ARG A 493 -15.90 9.50 33.43
C ARG A 493 -15.59 8.39 34.44
N ALA A 494 -15.01 7.28 34.00
CA ALA A 494 -14.58 6.19 34.87
C ALA A 494 -13.47 6.65 35.82
N ALA A 495 -12.43 7.33 35.33
CA ALA A 495 -11.35 7.86 36.17
C ALA A 495 -11.86 8.78 37.28
N PHE A 496 -12.75 9.73 36.96
CA PHE A 496 -13.34 10.64 37.97
C PHE A 496 -14.25 9.90 38.97
N ARG A 497 -15.03 8.92 38.52
CA ARG A 497 -15.89 8.10 39.40
C ARG A 497 -15.04 7.27 40.36
N SER A 498 -14.01 6.62 39.84
CA SER A 498 -13.05 5.83 40.60
C SER A 498 -12.26 6.67 41.59
N TRP A 499 -11.84 7.88 41.21
CA TRP A 499 -11.17 8.81 42.12
C TRP A 499 -12.06 9.17 43.32
N LYS A 500 -13.33 9.50 43.08
CA LYS A 500 -14.30 9.79 44.15
C LYS A 500 -14.57 8.59 45.06
N ALA A 501 -14.59 7.38 44.50
CA ALA A 501 -14.82 6.15 45.25
C ALA A 501 -13.58 5.62 46.00
N ARG A 502 -12.38 6.21 45.76
CA ARG A 502 -11.08 5.67 46.20
C ARG A 502 -10.97 5.40 47.69
N SER A 503 -11.49 6.29 48.53
CA SER A 503 -11.45 6.14 50.00
C SER A 503 -12.27 4.94 50.49
N GLY A 504 -13.34 4.59 49.77
CA GLY A 504 -14.20 3.45 50.10
C GLY A 504 -13.79 2.13 49.45
N MET A 505 -12.79 2.11 48.57
CA MET A 505 -12.42 0.91 47.81
C MET A 505 -11.47 -0.02 48.59
N GLY A 506 -11.75 -1.32 48.50
CA GLY A 506 -10.83 -2.37 48.98
C GLY A 506 -9.48 -2.32 48.25
N ARG A 507 -8.43 -2.90 48.84
CA ARG A 507 -7.07 -2.84 48.27
C ARG A 507 -6.99 -3.49 46.88
N ILE A 508 -7.59 -4.67 46.73
CA ILE A 508 -7.64 -5.39 45.45
C ILE A 508 -8.42 -4.56 44.43
N ALA A 509 -9.61 -4.05 44.79
CA ALA A 509 -10.40 -3.18 43.91
C ALA A 509 -9.65 -1.91 43.46
N ARG A 510 -8.81 -1.30 44.31
CA ARG A 510 -7.96 -0.16 43.93
C ARG A 510 -6.91 -0.53 42.89
N VAL A 511 -6.23 -1.67 43.08
CA VAL A 511 -5.24 -2.19 42.13
C VAL A 511 -5.91 -2.53 40.80
N THR A 512 -7.02 -3.27 40.83
CA THR A 512 -7.81 -3.61 39.64
C THR A 512 -8.29 -2.36 38.90
N THR A 513 -8.76 -1.34 39.62
CA THR A 513 -9.19 -0.07 39.04
C THR A 513 -8.04 0.65 38.33
N LEU A 514 -6.87 0.74 38.96
CA LEU A 514 -5.69 1.35 38.34
C LEU A 514 -5.27 0.58 37.08
N LEU A 515 -5.18 -0.74 37.18
CA LEU A 515 -4.84 -1.62 36.05
C LEU A 515 -5.81 -1.44 34.87
N THR A 516 -7.11 -1.40 35.15
CA THR A 516 -8.15 -1.21 34.13
C THR A 516 -8.03 0.15 33.46
N LEU A 517 -7.82 1.22 34.22
CA LEU A 517 -7.64 2.57 33.67
C LEU A 517 -6.35 2.66 32.83
N CYS A 518 -5.26 2.02 33.26
CA CYS A 518 -4.03 1.95 32.47
C CYS A 518 -4.25 1.18 31.16
N ALA A 519 -4.92 0.03 31.20
CA ALA A 519 -5.25 -0.76 30.02
C ALA A 519 -6.07 0.05 29.01
N GLN A 520 -7.12 0.74 29.49
CA GLN A 520 -7.94 1.64 28.66
C GLN A 520 -7.12 2.77 28.04
N ALA A 521 -6.24 3.42 28.83
CA ALA A 521 -5.40 4.51 28.34
C ALA A 521 -4.44 4.04 27.25
N VAL A 522 -3.77 2.89 27.46
CA VAL A 522 -2.88 2.28 26.44
C VAL A 522 -3.65 2.02 25.15
N LEU A 523 -4.82 1.37 25.24
CA LEU A 523 -5.64 1.06 24.07
C LEU A 523 -6.16 2.31 23.34
N LEU A 524 -6.47 3.39 24.06
CA LEU A 524 -6.87 4.68 23.46
C LEU A 524 -5.70 5.38 22.77
N LEU A 525 -4.51 5.38 23.38
CA LEU A 525 -3.31 5.94 22.76
C LEU A 525 -2.90 5.14 21.52
N SER A 526 -3.05 3.81 21.54
CA SER A 526 -2.86 2.96 20.36
C SER A 526 -3.86 3.28 19.25
N LEU A 527 -5.14 3.56 19.55
CA LEU A 527 -6.08 4.09 18.54
C LEU A 527 -5.63 5.45 17.99
N GLY A 528 -5.06 6.30 18.85
CA GLY A 528 -4.41 7.55 18.47
C GLY A 528 -3.29 7.34 17.45
N TYR A 529 -2.40 6.37 17.68
CA TYR A 529 -1.34 5.99 16.74
C TYR A 529 -1.86 5.65 15.33
N TRP A 530 -3.04 5.03 15.24
CA TRP A 530 -3.69 4.68 13.98
C TRP A 530 -4.60 5.78 13.41
N ASN A 531 -4.47 7.03 13.88
CA ASN A 531 -5.20 8.20 13.40
C ASN A 531 -6.74 8.12 13.58
N ALA A 532 -7.22 7.40 14.59
CA ALA A 532 -8.66 7.36 14.93
C ALA A 532 -9.16 8.64 15.65
N PHE A 533 -8.24 9.46 16.15
CA PHE A 533 -8.53 10.76 16.77
C PHE A 533 -8.22 11.91 15.80
N PRO A 534 -8.89 13.08 15.95
CA PRO A 534 -8.56 14.28 15.16
C PRO A 534 -7.08 14.69 15.36
N ALA A 535 -6.42 15.25 14.33
CA ALA A 535 -5.08 15.81 14.55
C ALA A 535 -5.14 17.04 15.44
N VAL A 536 -3.98 17.30 16.02
CA VAL A 536 -3.69 18.49 16.81
C VAL A 536 -2.85 19.50 16.01
N LEU A 537 -2.47 19.18 14.77
CA LEU A 537 -1.65 20.00 13.87
C LEU A 537 -2.16 19.91 12.43
#